data_AF-A0A4D4LF42-F1
#
_entry.id   AF-A0A4D4LF42-F1
#
_cell.length_a   1.000
_cell.length_b   1.000
_cell.length_c   1.000
_cell.angle_alpha   90.00
_cell.angle_beta   90.00
_cell.angle_gamma   90.00
#
_symmetry.space_group_name_H-M   'P 1'
#
loop_
_entity.id
_entity.type
_entity.pdbx_description
1 polymer ?
#
loop_
_entity_poly.entity_id
_entity_poly.type
_entity_poly.pdbx_seq_one_letter_code
_entity_poly.pdbx_strand_id
1 'polypeptide(L)' 'MLREGDSKTFSDSRRIDLVLGNAGAIKLFVNGKEVKNVGTSGAVQRLSYTKGDPEAG' A
#
# COMPACT_ATOMS: atom_id res chain seq x y z
N MET A 1 6.68 -12.50 1.09
CA MET A 1 6.96 -12.12 -0.30
C MET A 1 5.69 -12.30 -1.11
N LEU A 2 5.40 -11.38 -2.03
CA LEU A 2 4.31 -11.51 -3.02
C LEU A 2 4.95 -11.96 -4.34
N ARG A 3 4.37 -12.94 -5.01
CA ARG A 3 4.73 -13.29 -6.39
C ARG A 3 3.85 -12.51 -7.37
N GLU A 4 4.21 -12.52 -8.64
CA GLU A 4 3.39 -11.89 -9.68
C GLU A 4 1.98 -12.48 -9.68
N GLY A 5 0.96 -11.61 -9.67
CA GLY A 5 -0.44 -11.99 -9.57
C GLY A 5 -0.95 -12.25 -8.14
N ASP A 6 -0.07 -12.40 -7.15
CA ASP A 6 -0.50 -12.56 -5.75
C ASP A 6 -1.08 -11.26 -5.19
N SER A 7 -2.08 -11.40 -4.33
CA SER A 7 -2.62 -10.30 -3.53
C SER A 7 -2.64 -10.66 -2.04
N LYS A 8 -2.53 -9.64 -1.19
CA LYS A 8 -2.70 -9.75 0.25
C LYS A 8 -3.52 -8.59 0.77
N THR A 9 -4.48 -8.90 1.62
CA THR A 9 -5.31 -7.91 2.31
C THR A 9 -4.97 -7.91 3.78
N PHE A 10 -4.75 -6.72 4.32
CA PHE A 10 -4.51 -6.49 5.74
C PHE A 10 -5.61 -5.58 6.27
N SER A 11 -6.00 -5.75 7.52
CA SER A 11 -7.03 -4.93 8.16
C SER A 11 -6.65 -4.71 9.61
N ASP A 12 -6.71 -3.45 10.04
CA ASP A 12 -6.51 -3.02 11.43
C ASP A 12 -7.49 -1.88 11.70
N SER A 13 -8.07 -1.83 12.91
CA SER A 13 -9.08 -0.84 13.26
C SER A 13 -8.49 0.56 13.54
N ARG A 14 -7.18 0.67 13.73
CA ARG A 14 -6.47 1.90 14.10
C ARG A 14 -5.48 2.34 13.02
N ARG A 15 -4.52 1.47 12.68
CA ARG A 15 -3.42 1.83 11.77
C ARG A 15 -2.75 0.61 11.16
N ILE A 16 -2.33 0.73 9.90
CA ILE A 16 -1.48 -0.24 9.22
C ILE A 16 -0.20 0.47 8.77
N ASP A 17 0.94 -0.03 9.22
CA ASP A 17 2.28 0.38 8.78
C ASP A 17 2.81 -0.64 7.75
N LEU A 18 3.15 -0.18 6.54
CA LEU A 18 3.59 -1.02 5.43
C LEU A 18 5.01 -0.67 4.99
N VAL A 19 5.80 -1.71 4.68
CA VAL A 19 7.08 -1.57 4.00
C VAL A 19 7.01 -2.34 2.68
N LEU A 20 7.07 -1.62 1.57
CA LEU A 20 6.98 -2.17 0.22
C LEU A 20 8.35 -2.14 -0.44
N GLY A 21 8.87 -3.31 -0.83
CA GLY A 21 10.06 -3.43 -1.66
C GLY A 21 9.68 -3.49 -3.14
N ASN A 22 10.47 -2.84 -4.01
CA ASN A 22 10.14 -2.65 -5.43
C ASN A 22 8.75 -2.01 -5.61
N ALA A 23 8.49 -0.91 -4.91
CA ALA A 23 7.17 -0.29 -4.80
C ALA A 23 6.54 0.10 -6.16
N GLY A 24 7.34 0.40 -7.18
CA GLY A 24 6.85 0.68 -8.54
C GLY A 24 6.15 -0.49 -9.23
N ALA A 25 6.34 -1.73 -8.76
CA ALA A 25 5.65 -2.91 -9.29
C ALA A 25 4.40 -3.30 -8.48
N ILE A 26 4.04 -2.54 -7.44
CA ILE A 26 2.93 -2.85 -6.55
C ILE A 26 1.69 -2.03 -6.93
N LYS A 27 0.56 -2.72 -7.07
CA LYS A 27 -0.76 -2.07 -7.11
C LYS A 27 -1.35 -2.02 -5.70
N LEU A 28 -1.53 -0.82 -5.15
CA LEU A 28 -2.01 -0.62 -3.79
C LEU A 28 -3.42 -0.05 -3.77
N PHE A 29 -4.29 -0.66 -2.96
CA PHE A 29 -5.61 -0.14 -2.65
C PHE A 29 -5.71 0.09 -1.15
N VAL A 30 -6.21 1.25 -0.75
CA VAL A 30 -6.48 1.61 0.64
C VAL A 30 -7.95 1.98 0.73
N ASN A 31 -8.70 1.31 1.62
CA ASN A 31 -10.14 1.53 1.81
C ASN A 31 -10.94 1.55 0.49
N GLY A 32 -10.58 0.66 -0.45
CA GLY A 32 -11.22 0.54 -1.77
C GLY A 32 -10.77 1.53 -2.83
N LYS A 33 -9.92 2.51 -2.49
CA LYS A 33 -9.37 3.50 -3.42
C LYS A 33 -7.95 3.13 -3.84
N GLU A 34 -7.66 3.18 -5.14
CA GLU A 34 -6.32 2.92 -5.65
C GLU A 34 -5.38 4.09 -5.32
N VAL A 35 -4.25 3.77 -4.70
CA VAL A 35 -3.17 4.74 -4.46
C VAL A 35 -2.26 4.74 -5.67
N LYS A 36 -2.30 5.82 -6.44
CA LYS A 36 -1.43 6.00 -7.61
C LYS A 36 0.00 6.35 -7.18
N ASN A 37 0.98 5.94 -7.98
CA ASN A 37 2.40 6.28 -7.80
C ASN A 37 2.93 5.94 -6.40
N VAL A 38 2.72 4.70 -5.96
CA VAL A 38 3.18 4.19 -4.65
C VAL A 38 4.70 4.30 -4.48
N GLY A 39 5.45 4.28 -5.58
CA GLY A 39 6.89 4.52 -5.62
C GLY A 39 7.47 4.24 -7.01
N THR A 40 8.79 4.18 -7.10
CA THR A 40 9.54 3.82 -8.31
C THR A 40 10.01 2.36 -8.26
N SER A 41 10.33 1.78 -9.42
CA SER A 41 10.89 0.43 -9.52
C SER A 41 12.22 0.33 -8.77
N GLY A 42 12.41 -0.76 -8.03
CA GLY A 42 13.57 -1.02 -7.17
C GLY A 42 13.57 -0.27 -5.84
N ALA A 43 12.72 0.75 -5.67
CA ALA A 43 12.68 1.54 -4.43
C ALA A 43 11.96 0.80 -3.29
N VAL A 44 12.38 1.12 -2.07
CA VAL A 44 11.67 0.74 -0.84
C VAL A 44 10.84 1.92 -0.36
N GLN A 45 9.57 1.68 -0.05
CA GLN A 45 8.64 2.70 0.45
C GLN A 45 8.08 2.30 1.80
N ARG A 46 7.92 3.28 2.69
CA ARG A 46 7.31 3.12 4.01
C ARG A 46 6.06 3.99 4.06
N LEU A 47 4.92 3.35 4.28
CA LEU A 47 3.61 4.00 4.25
C LEU A 47 2.88 3.68 5.55
N SER A 48 2.08 4.62 6.02
CA SER A 48 1.23 4.47 7.19
C SER A 48 -0.16 4.92 6.81
N TYR A 49 -1.15 4.06 7.06
CA TYR A 49 -2.55 4.35 6.79
C TYR A 49 -3.39 4.17 8.04
N THR A 50 -4.28 5.11 8.26
CA THR A 50 -5.30 5.14 9.30
C THR A 50 -6.69 5.02 8.67
N LYS A 51 -7.73 5.00 9.49
CA LYS A 51 -9.12 4.87 9.03
C LYS A 51 -9.55 5.95 8.02
N GLY A 52 -8.95 7.14 8.07
CA GLY A 52 -9.30 8.26 7.19
C GLY A 52 -8.62 8.22 5.82
N ASP A 53 -7.61 7.38 5.60
CA ASP A 53 -6.85 7.34 4.36
C ASP A 53 -7.56 6.55 3.24
N PRO A 54 -7.20 6.68 1.95
CA PRO A 54 -6.19 7.56 1.38
C PRO A 54 -6.71 8.98 1.07
N GLU A 55 -7.98 9.27 1.35
CA GLU A 55 -8.53 10.62 1.28
C GLU A 55 -9.18 10.97 2.63
N ALA A 56 -8.43 11.65 3.48
CA ALA A 56 -8.98 12.51 4.52
C ALA A 56 -9.02 13.95 3.96
N GLY A 57 -9.99 14.20 3.07
CA GLY A 57 -10.29 15.49 2.45
C GLY A 57 -11.78 15.70 2.39
#